data_AF-D0LYP0-F1
#
_entry.id   AF-D0LYP0-F1
#
_cell.length_a   1.000
_cell.length_b   1.000
_cell.length_c   1.000
_cell.angle_alpha   90.00
_cell.angle_beta   90.00
_cell.angle_gamma   90.00
#
_symmetry.space_group_name_H-M   'P 1'
#
loop_
_entity.id
_entity.type
_entity.pdbx_description
1 polymer ?
#
loop_
_entity_poly.entity_id
_entity_poly.type
_entity_poly.pdbx_seq_one_letter_code
_entity_poly.pdbx_strand_id
1 'polypeptide(L)'
;MRHLHILVVVLAAGVAGCGGNQNGGGGDEPTPPAGTREDPIAMAVGCPGAVSDDDGQEISSVALDGTLAAVEFGYSGGCAEHLFTACWDGSFAESEPLQANVQIFHDAGGDNCEAYITEMRYIDIAPLLDAFDESYGDASSVLIGMDGSGQQLRYPDEGE
;
A
#
# COMPACT_ATOMS: atom_id res chain seq x y z
N MET A 1 -52.61 -40.74 21.71
CA MET A 1 -53.22 -40.65 23.05
C MET A 1 -52.15 -40.24 24.03
N ARG A 2 -52.38 -39.14 24.79
CA ARG A 2 -51.78 -38.84 26.12
C ARG A 2 -50.27 -38.52 26.14
N HIS A 3 -49.73 -37.44 26.70
CA HIS A 3 -50.13 -36.25 27.48
C HIS A 3 -48.90 -35.30 27.41
N LEU A 4 -48.98 -34.04 27.01
CA LEU A 4 -49.24 -32.82 27.80
C LEU A 4 -48.57 -32.75 29.20
N HIS A 5 -47.96 -31.58 29.49
CA HIS A 5 -47.46 -31.00 30.77
C HIS A 5 -45.92 -30.89 30.86
N ILE A 6 -45.26 -29.76 31.17
CA ILE A 6 -45.65 -28.49 31.81
C ILE A 6 -44.68 -27.34 31.42
N LEU A 7 -45.26 -26.15 31.46
CA LEU A 7 -44.76 -24.79 31.31
C LEU A 7 -43.82 -24.37 32.46
N VAL A 8 -42.72 -23.66 32.18
CA VAL A 8 -42.12 -22.71 33.16
C VAL A 8 -41.88 -21.36 32.48
N VAL A 9 -42.27 -20.34 33.23
CA VAL A 9 -42.61 -18.97 32.85
C VAL A 9 -41.42 -18.02 33.02
N VAL A 10 -41.25 -17.18 31.99
CA VAL A 10 -40.85 -15.76 31.95
C VAL A 10 -40.23 -15.13 33.21
N LEU A 11 -39.11 -14.43 33.03
CA LEU A 11 -38.88 -13.16 33.71
C LEU A 11 -38.30 -12.12 32.74
N ALA A 12 -39.05 -11.04 32.54
CA ALA A 12 -38.66 -9.85 31.80
C ALA A 12 -38.23 -8.76 32.78
N ALA A 13 -37.21 -7.99 32.43
CA ALA A 13 -37.03 -6.62 32.93
C ALA A 13 -36.25 -5.81 31.88
N GLY A 14 -36.98 -4.96 31.15
CA GLY A 14 -36.41 -3.88 30.36
C GLY A 14 -36.23 -2.64 31.22
N VAL A 15 -35.22 -1.82 30.90
CA VAL A 15 -35.16 -0.41 31.27
C VAL A 15 -34.71 0.39 30.05
N ALA A 16 -35.42 1.49 29.82
CA ALA A 16 -35.33 2.36 28.66
C ALA A 16 -34.22 3.41 28.77
N GLY A 17 -33.58 3.69 27.62
CA GLY A 17 -33.36 5.03 27.04
C GLY A 17 -32.48 6.07 27.75
N CYS A 18 -31.54 6.64 26.99
CA CYS A 18 -31.44 8.09 26.76
C CYS A 18 -30.70 8.35 25.43
N GLY A 19 -31.35 9.08 24.52
CA GLY A 19 -30.74 9.63 23.32
C GLY A 19 -29.97 10.91 23.61
N GLY A 20 -28.87 11.10 22.91
CA GLY A 20 -28.07 12.33 22.91
C GLY A 20 -27.58 12.62 21.50
N ASN A 21 -28.23 13.58 20.84
CA ASN A 21 -27.76 14.23 19.63
C ASN A 21 -26.82 15.37 20.03
N GLN A 22 -25.57 15.33 19.58
CA GLN A 22 -24.71 16.51 19.51
C GLN A 22 -24.13 16.59 18.10
N ASN A 23 -24.56 17.63 17.38
CA ASN A 23 -23.82 18.18 16.25
C ASN A 23 -22.42 18.56 16.75
N GLY A 24 -21.39 17.88 16.25
CA GLY A 24 -20.02 18.34 16.27
C GLY A 24 -19.62 18.68 14.84
N GLY A 25 -19.75 19.96 14.47
CA GLY A 25 -19.06 20.50 13.30
C GLY A 25 -17.73 21.08 13.75
N GLY A 26 -16.66 20.72 13.05
CA GLY A 26 -15.34 21.32 13.17
C GLY A 26 -14.27 20.33 13.61
N GLY A 27 -13.23 20.20 12.79
CA GLY A 27 -11.97 19.57 13.14
C GLY A 27 -11.57 18.50 12.14
N ASP A 28 -10.78 18.95 11.16
CA ASP A 28 -9.74 18.17 10.49
C ASP A 28 -10.23 17.05 9.56
N GLU A 29 -10.16 17.38 8.27
CA GLU A 29 -9.93 16.45 7.17
C GLU A 29 -8.97 15.34 7.66
N PRO A 30 -9.31 14.06 7.49
CA PRO A 30 -8.48 12.99 8.00
C PRO A 30 -7.12 13.11 7.35
N THR A 31 -6.10 13.42 8.14
CA THR A 31 -4.71 13.13 7.77
C THR A 31 -4.70 11.66 7.37
N PRO A 32 -4.35 11.31 6.12
CA PRO A 32 -4.26 9.92 5.73
C PRO A 32 -3.35 9.20 6.73
N PRO A 33 -3.78 8.06 7.31
CA PRO A 33 -2.89 7.32 8.20
C PRO A 33 -1.65 6.93 7.42
N ALA A 34 -0.48 7.03 8.08
CA ALA A 34 0.76 6.37 7.66
C ALA A 34 0.41 5.02 7.02
N GLY A 35 0.84 4.84 5.76
CA GLY A 35 0.30 3.88 4.81
C GLY A 35 -0.06 2.54 5.44
N THR A 36 -1.36 2.26 5.45
CA THR A 36 -1.86 0.94 5.83
C THR A 36 -1.95 0.07 4.59
N ARG A 37 -1.87 -1.25 4.75
CA ARG A 37 -2.00 -2.23 3.65
C ARG A 37 -3.35 -2.17 2.94
N GLU A 38 -4.32 -1.47 3.53
CA GLU A 38 -5.69 -1.40 3.07
C GLU A 38 -5.85 -0.50 1.83
N ASP A 39 -4.86 0.36 1.54
CA ASP A 39 -4.86 1.26 0.39
C ASP A 39 -3.46 1.36 -0.25
N PRO A 40 -3.00 0.29 -0.95
CA PRO A 40 -1.70 0.30 -1.58
C PRO A 40 -1.69 1.22 -2.81
N ILE A 41 -0.51 1.80 -3.09
CA ILE A 41 -0.24 2.52 -4.32
C ILE A 41 -0.36 1.53 -5.49
N ALA A 42 -1.35 1.72 -6.35
CA ALA A 42 -1.53 0.90 -7.53
C ALA A 42 -0.38 1.14 -8.52
N MET A 43 0.31 0.07 -8.94
CA MET A 43 1.34 0.15 -9.95
C MET A 43 0.74 0.10 -11.36
N ALA A 44 1.10 1.07 -12.20
CA ALA A 44 0.73 1.09 -13.60
C ALA A 44 1.69 0.26 -14.47
N VAL A 45 1.16 -0.38 -15.52
CA VAL A 45 1.97 -0.92 -16.62
C VAL A 45 2.22 0.19 -17.64
N GLY A 46 3.49 0.43 -17.96
CA GLY A 46 3.92 1.54 -18.80
C GLY A 46 4.10 2.79 -17.96
N CYS A 47 5.36 3.18 -17.77
CA CYS A 47 5.66 4.45 -17.13
C CYS A 47 5.31 5.61 -18.06
N PRO A 48 4.73 6.72 -17.54
CA PRO A 48 4.80 7.98 -18.25
C PRO A 48 6.28 8.27 -18.56
N GLY A 49 6.53 9.06 -19.60
CA GLY A 49 7.89 9.52 -19.92
C GLY A 49 8.46 10.38 -18.79
N ALA A 50 9.15 11.47 -19.13
CA ALA A 50 9.56 12.42 -18.07
C ALA A 50 8.32 12.89 -17.28
N VAL A 51 8.22 12.51 -16.01
CA VAL A 51 7.31 13.17 -15.07
C VAL A 51 7.93 14.50 -14.69
N SER A 52 7.14 15.56 -14.70
CA SER A 52 7.60 16.91 -14.38
C SER A 52 7.78 17.15 -12.88
N ASP A 53 7.12 16.33 -12.07
CA ASP A 53 6.87 16.59 -10.65
C ASP A 53 7.43 15.42 -9.82
N ASP A 54 8.74 15.20 -9.91
CA ASP A 54 9.50 14.31 -9.02
C ASP A 54 10.24 15.19 -7.99
N ASP A 55 9.55 15.50 -6.89
CA ASP A 55 9.96 16.44 -5.83
C ASP A 55 10.99 15.83 -4.85
N GLY A 56 11.51 14.65 -5.17
CA GLY A 56 12.58 13.99 -4.44
C GLY A 56 12.10 13.27 -3.19
N GLN A 57 12.66 12.09 -2.97
CA GLN A 57 12.32 11.16 -1.91
C GLN A 57 13.53 10.27 -1.60
N GLU A 58 13.66 9.90 -0.33
CA GLU A 58 14.52 8.81 0.12
C GLU A 58 13.68 7.54 0.20
N ILE A 59 14.28 6.40 -0.18
CA ILE A 59 13.75 5.08 0.12
C ILE A 59 14.75 4.36 1.02
N SER A 60 14.44 4.26 2.30
CA SER A 60 15.34 3.69 3.32
C SER A 60 15.23 2.17 3.43
N SER A 61 14.07 1.59 3.13
CA SER A 61 13.89 0.14 3.10
C SER A 61 12.82 -0.31 2.10
N VAL A 62 13.01 -1.52 1.57
CA VAL A 62 12.02 -2.22 0.75
C VAL A 62 11.94 -3.67 1.23
N ALA A 63 10.73 -4.19 1.43
CA ALA A 63 10.49 -5.60 1.71
C ALA A 63 9.34 -6.14 0.87
N LEU A 64 9.45 -7.40 0.45
CA LEU A 64 8.35 -8.11 -0.20
C LEU A 64 7.39 -8.67 0.85
N ASP A 65 6.10 -8.45 0.65
CA ASP A 65 5.04 -9.00 1.48
C ASP A 65 3.89 -9.49 0.59
N GLY A 66 4.01 -10.74 0.15
CA GLY A 66 3.10 -11.32 -0.83
C GLY A 66 3.21 -10.60 -2.18
N THR A 67 2.13 -9.93 -2.60
CA THR A 67 2.09 -9.13 -3.83
C THR A 67 2.32 -7.64 -3.57
N LEU A 68 2.64 -7.24 -2.33
CA LEU A 68 2.92 -5.86 -1.97
C LEU A 68 4.42 -5.66 -1.74
N ALA A 69 4.96 -4.55 -2.22
CA ALA A 69 6.24 -4.04 -1.77
C ALA A 69 5.99 -3.05 -0.63
N ALA A 70 6.45 -3.37 0.58
CA ALA A 70 6.48 -2.44 1.70
C ALA A 70 7.70 -1.52 1.55
N VAL A 71 7.47 -0.22 1.46
CA VAL A 71 8.50 0.80 1.20
C VAL A 71 8.49 1.84 2.31
N GLU A 72 9.64 2.08 2.92
CA GLU A 72 9.81 3.20 3.84
C GLU A 72 10.31 4.42 3.07
N PHE A 73 9.48 5.47 3.03
CA PHE A 73 9.77 6.73 2.37
C PHE A 73 10.25 7.78 3.37
N GLY A 74 11.19 8.62 2.94
CA GLY A 74 11.59 9.85 3.59
C GLY A 74 11.47 11.05 2.64
N TYR A 75 10.84 12.15 3.06
CA TYR A 75 10.67 13.34 2.21
C TYR A 75 10.47 14.62 3.02
N SER A 76 10.70 15.78 2.38
CA SER A 76 10.42 17.11 2.98
C SER A 76 8.97 17.50 2.74
N GLY A 77 8.33 18.14 3.72
CA GLY A 77 6.97 18.69 3.59
C GLY A 77 6.15 18.54 4.86
N GLY A 78 4.92 18.04 4.73
CA GLY A 78 4.01 17.70 5.84
C GLY A 78 2.90 18.70 6.13
N CYS A 79 2.74 19.71 5.29
CA CYS A 79 1.67 20.71 5.36
C CYS A 79 0.63 20.58 4.26
N ALA A 80 0.97 19.90 3.16
CA ALA A 80 0.05 19.53 2.09
C ALA A 80 -0.02 18.00 1.92
N GLU A 81 -0.92 17.56 1.06
CA GLU A 81 -0.97 16.16 0.64
C GLU A 81 0.16 15.86 -0.33
N HIS A 82 0.83 14.72 -0.14
CA HIS A 82 1.89 14.22 -1.00
C HIS A 82 1.39 13.01 -1.77
N LEU A 83 1.58 13.02 -3.09
CA LEU A 83 1.17 11.92 -3.97
C LEU A 83 2.36 11.05 -4.35
N PHE A 84 2.19 9.74 -4.16
CA PHE A 84 3.12 8.73 -4.64
C PHE A 84 2.47 7.93 -5.76
N THR A 85 3.20 7.74 -6.85
CA THR A 85 2.78 6.86 -7.96
C THR A 85 3.88 5.87 -8.29
N ALA A 86 3.49 4.70 -8.82
CA ALA A 86 4.41 3.65 -9.20
C ALA A 86 4.08 3.11 -10.59
N CYS A 87 5.10 2.72 -11.34
CA CYS A 87 4.94 2.07 -12.64
C CYS A 87 6.14 1.18 -12.96
N TRP A 88 5.98 0.33 -13.97
CA TRP A 88 7.08 -0.41 -14.59
C TRP A 88 6.91 -0.42 -16.10
N ASP A 89 7.93 -0.82 -16.85
CA ASP A 89 7.93 -0.74 -18.31
C ASP A 89 7.21 -1.90 -19.03
N GLY A 90 6.75 -2.90 -18.27
CA GLY A 90 6.09 -4.09 -18.82
C GLY A 90 7.05 -5.11 -19.42
N SER A 91 8.36 -4.99 -19.16
CA SER A 91 9.38 -5.85 -19.73
C SER A 91 10.33 -6.41 -18.66
N PHE A 92 10.97 -7.52 -19.02
CA PHE A 92 12.01 -8.15 -18.23
C PHE A 92 13.32 -8.11 -19.01
N ALA A 93 14.39 -7.67 -18.36
CA ALA A 93 15.73 -7.71 -18.94
C ALA A 93 16.21 -9.17 -19.02
N GLU A 94 16.80 -9.52 -20.16
CA GLU A 94 17.38 -10.84 -20.43
C GLU A 94 18.67 -11.05 -19.61
N SER A 95 18.53 -11.41 -18.34
CA SER A 95 19.63 -11.77 -17.43
C SER A 95 19.31 -13.02 -16.62
N GLU A 96 20.29 -13.50 -15.84
CA GLU A 96 20.14 -14.63 -14.91
C GLU A 96 20.53 -14.18 -13.50
N PRO A 97 19.58 -13.91 -12.59
CA PRO A 97 18.11 -13.98 -12.76
C PRO A 97 17.57 -12.85 -13.67
N LEU A 98 16.31 -12.96 -14.08
CA LEU A 98 15.62 -11.90 -14.82
C LEU A 98 15.56 -10.63 -13.97
N GLN A 99 15.49 -9.47 -14.61
CA GLN A 99 15.41 -8.19 -13.91
C GLN A 99 14.24 -7.35 -14.41
N ALA A 100 13.56 -6.68 -13.50
CA ALA A 100 12.55 -5.66 -13.78
C ALA A 100 12.76 -4.47 -12.83
N ASN A 101 12.30 -3.28 -13.22
CA ASN A 101 12.42 -2.08 -12.39
C ASN A 101 11.05 -1.42 -12.20
N VAL A 102 10.73 -1.10 -10.96
CA VAL A 102 9.60 -0.27 -10.57
C VAL A 102 10.12 1.15 -10.37
N GLN A 103 9.57 2.09 -11.13
CA GLN A 103 9.79 3.52 -10.95
C GLN A 103 8.75 4.06 -9.97
N ILE A 104 9.19 4.91 -9.06
CA ILE A 104 8.36 5.58 -8.06
C ILE A 104 8.55 7.08 -8.23
N PHE A 105 7.44 7.81 -8.25
CA PHE A 105 7.44 9.27 -8.33
C PHE A 105 6.75 9.88 -7.13
N HIS A 106 7.24 11.04 -6.71
CA HIS A 106 6.72 11.80 -5.59
C HIS A 106 6.38 13.23 -6.01
N ASP A 107 5.12 13.63 -5.85
CA ASP A 107 4.64 15.01 -6.05
C ASP A 107 4.25 15.60 -4.69
N ALA A 108 4.95 16.66 -4.28
CA ALA A 108 4.73 17.34 -3.01
C ALA A 108 3.60 18.39 -3.10
N GLY A 109 2.96 18.58 -4.25
CA GLY A 109 1.87 19.53 -4.44
C GLY A 109 2.27 20.99 -4.18
N GLY A 110 3.57 21.30 -4.30
CA GLY A 110 4.13 22.59 -3.93
C GLY A 110 4.23 22.83 -2.42
N ASP A 111 4.31 21.79 -1.61
CA ASP A 111 4.59 21.91 -0.18
C ASP A 111 5.99 22.53 0.05
N ASN A 112 6.03 23.62 0.82
CA ASN A 112 7.26 24.33 1.17
C ASN A 112 7.64 24.13 2.66
N CYS A 113 6.95 23.25 3.37
CA CYS A 113 7.29 22.94 4.75
C CYS A 113 8.61 22.15 4.83
N GLU A 114 9.39 22.45 5.86
CA GLU A 114 10.75 21.93 6.06
C GLU A 114 10.78 20.75 7.06
N ALA A 115 9.64 20.13 7.36
CA ALA A 115 9.63 18.93 8.20
C ALA A 115 10.09 17.72 7.38
N TYR A 116 10.89 16.85 8.01
CA TYR A 116 11.26 15.58 7.41
C TYR A 116 10.26 14.51 7.85
N ILE A 117 9.48 14.02 6.89
CA ILE A 117 8.47 12.98 7.10
C ILE A 117 9.10 11.63 6.79
N THR A 118 8.80 10.64 7.64
CA THR A 118 9.15 9.24 7.39
C THR A 118 7.88 8.41 7.55
N GLU A 119 7.54 7.64 6.53
CA GLU A 119 6.36 6.78 6.58
C GLU A 119 6.53 5.48 5.79
N MET A 120 5.82 4.45 6.24
CA MET A 120 5.66 3.21 5.49
C MET A 120 4.51 3.32 4.52
N ARG A 121 4.72 2.94 3.27
CA ARG A 121 3.66 2.78 2.25
C ARG A 121 3.78 1.41 1.59
N TYR A 122 2.70 0.96 0.96
CA TYR A 122 2.67 -0.29 0.22
C TYR A 122 2.43 -0.01 -1.25
N ILE A 123 3.18 -0.65 -2.13
CA ILE A 123 2.95 -0.62 -3.59
C ILE A 123 2.42 -1.99 -3.99
N ASP A 124 1.31 -2.02 -4.73
CA ASP A 124 0.80 -3.25 -5.32
C ASP A 124 1.61 -3.61 -6.56
N ILE A 125 2.46 -4.62 -6.42
CA ILE A 125 3.32 -5.12 -7.50
C ILE A 125 2.76 -6.35 -8.20
N ALA A 126 1.52 -6.77 -7.88
CA ALA A 126 0.86 -7.91 -8.52
C ALA A 126 0.91 -7.87 -10.05
N PRO A 127 0.70 -6.72 -10.74
CA PRO A 127 0.75 -6.69 -12.21
C PRO A 127 2.09 -7.14 -12.81
N LEU A 128 3.21 -6.94 -12.10
CA LEU A 128 4.53 -7.40 -12.53
C LEU A 128 4.70 -8.89 -12.26
N LEU A 129 4.29 -9.34 -11.07
CA LEU A 129 4.39 -10.75 -10.69
C LEU A 129 3.52 -11.63 -11.60
N ASP A 130 2.28 -11.21 -11.87
CA ASP A 130 1.37 -11.90 -12.79
C ASP A 130 1.98 -12.02 -14.20
N ALA A 131 2.59 -10.93 -14.70
CA ALA A 131 3.25 -10.94 -16.00
C ALA A 131 4.50 -11.84 -16.04
N PHE A 132 5.23 -11.92 -14.92
CA PHE A 132 6.37 -12.82 -14.76
C PHE A 132 5.92 -14.28 -14.77
N ASP A 133 4.92 -14.62 -13.96
CA ASP A 133 4.39 -15.99 -13.85
C ASP A 133 3.78 -16.45 -15.18
N GLU A 134 3.05 -15.58 -15.89
CA GLU A 134 2.50 -15.89 -17.21
C GLU A 134 3.60 -16.16 -18.25
N SER A 135 4.72 -15.42 -18.18
CA SER A 135 5.77 -15.46 -19.20
C SER A 135 6.82 -16.55 -18.95
N TYR A 136 7.16 -16.81 -17.69
CA TYR A 136 8.31 -17.65 -17.30
C TYR A 136 7.94 -18.82 -16.38
N GLY A 137 6.86 -18.69 -15.61
CA GLY A 137 6.40 -19.69 -14.65
C GLY A 137 7.37 -19.96 -13.49
N ASP A 138 7.01 -20.96 -12.67
CA ASP A 138 7.61 -21.26 -11.36
C ASP A 138 9.09 -21.68 -11.35
N ALA A 139 9.71 -21.88 -12.52
CA ALA A 139 11.09 -22.38 -12.62
C ALA A 139 12.15 -21.27 -12.66
N SER A 140 11.73 -20.00 -12.62
CA SER A 140 12.60 -18.84 -12.75
C SER A 140 12.53 -17.96 -11.49
N SER A 141 13.45 -16.99 -11.40
CA SER A 141 13.33 -15.90 -10.43
C SER A 141 13.56 -14.56 -11.12
N VAL A 142 12.96 -13.51 -10.54
CA VAL A 142 13.14 -12.13 -10.95
C VAL A 142 13.68 -11.30 -9.79
N LEU A 143 14.63 -10.42 -10.11
CA LEU A 143 15.05 -9.32 -9.25
C LEU A 143 14.28 -8.07 -9.65
N ILE A 144 13.56 -7.50 -8.69
CA ILE A 144 12.72 -6.32 -8.88
C ILE A 144 13.43 -5.16 -8.21
N GLY A 145 14.03 -4.28 -9.01
CA GLY A 145 14.62 -3.04 -8.52
C GLY A 145 13.54 -2.02 -8.18
N MET A 146 13.68 -1.35 -7.04
CA MET A 146 12.87 -0.18 -6.70
C MET A 146 13.72 1.06 -6.97
N ASP A 147 13.34 1.83 -7.98
CA ASP A 147 14.14 2.99 -8.40
C ASP A 147 14.29 4.00 -7.26
N GLY A 148 15.45 4.65 -7.20
CA GLY A 148 15.82 5.54 -6.09
C GLY A 148 16.26 4.86 -4.78
N SER A 149 16.02 3.55 -4.60
CA SER A 149 16.40 2.84 -3.36
C SER A 149 17.78 2.16 -3.41
N GLY A 150 18.23 1.77 -4.60
CA GLY A 150 19.38 0.86 -4.77
C GLY A 150 19.16 -0.56 -4.23
N GLN A 151 17.96 -0.87 -3.74
CA GLN A 151 17.55 -2.17 -3.21
C GLN A 151 16.80 -2.96 -4.27
N GLN A 152 16.84 -4.29 -4.14
CA GLN A 152 16.15 -5.22 -5.03
C GLN A 152 15.38 -6.25 -4.20
N LEU A 153 14.15 -6.54 -4.62
CA LEU A 153 13.37 -7.67 -4.12
C LEU A 153 13.61 -8.89 -5.00
N ARG A 154 13.63 -10.08 -4.41
CA ARG A 154 13.67 -11.34 -5.14
C ARG A 154 12.28 -11.98 -5.12
N TYR A 155 11.82 -12.45 -6.27
CA TYR A 155 10.60 -13.26 -6.39
C TYR A 155 10.88 -14.55 -7.18
N PRO A 156 10.40 -15.72 -6.72
CA PRO A 156 9.83 -15.95 -5.38
C PRO A 156 10.86 -15.66 -4.28
N ASP A 157 10.38 -15.20 -3.11
CA ASP A 157 11.25 -15.00 -1.95
C ASP A 157 11.51 -16.36 -1.29
N GLU A 158 12.72 -16.87 -1.48
CA GLU A 158 13.14 -18.17 -0.98
C GLU A 158 13.51 -18.14 0.52
N GLY A 159 13.52 -16.95 1.15
CA GLY A 159 13.92 -16.76 2.55
C GLY A 159 15.39 -17.15 2.79
N GLU A 160 16.26 -16.16 2.98
CA GLU A 160 17.66 -16.41 3.38
C GLU A 160 17.79 -16.91 4.83
#